data_AF-A0A7W1K8S9-F1
#
_entry.id   AF-A0A7W1K8S9-F1
#
_cell.length_a   1.000
_cell.length_b   1.000
_cell.length_c   1.000
_cell.angle_alpha   90.00
_cell.angle_beta   90.00
_cell.angle_gamma   90.00
#
_symmetry.space_group_name_H-M   'P 1'
#
loop_
_entity.id
_entity.type
_entity.pdbx_description
1 polymer ?
#
loop_
_entity_poly.entity_id
_entity_poly.type
_entity_poly.pdbx_seq_one_letter_code
_entity_poly.pdbx_strand_id
1 'polypeptide(L)'
;MRIARVVADVCAECNAGWMSTLEVSFRQALFARPRVGTIPAPDRVTLSRWFTKTAVLLAHAHGGVLVGAAHRAQIAAGMPDDVEVFLARRRRPPQHLDFAFDVTTDRDADAMRSVAIQVGDLVGHVAARGRLASRHGTRLWPLRSHTLRWETLPVITPLIIRRDDDRRVKPRGL
;
A
#
# COMPACT_ATOMS: atom_id res chain seq x y z
N MET A 1 -8.16 -20.99 -11.90
CA MET A 1 -7.75 -19.69 -11.32
C MET A 1 -8.40 -19.58 -9.95
N ARG A 2 -7.64 -19.73 -8.85
CA ARG A 2 -8.18 -19.64 -7.48
C ARG A 2 -8.05 -18.19 -7.04
N ILE A 3 -9.18 -17.51 -6.85
CA ILE A 3 -9.26 -16.26 -6.09
C ILE A 3 -8.57 -16.55 -4.75
N ALA A 4 -7.49 -15.83 -4.45
CA ALA A 4 -6.86 -15.92 -3.14
C ALA A 4 -7.96 -15.69 -2.10
N ARG A 5 -8.09 -16.66 -1.19
CA ARG A 5 -9.13 -16.76 -0.17
C ARG A 5 -9.37 -15.36 0.42
N VAL A 6 -10.55 -14.80 0.21
CA VAL A 6 -10.96 -13.54 0.84
C VAL A 6 -10.77 -13.74 2.33
N VAL A 7 -9.76 -13.09 2.91
CA VAL A 7 -9.55 -13.10 4.35
C VAL A 7 -10.61 -12.19 4.93
N ALA A 8 -11.69 -12.77 5.40
CA ALA A 8 -12.70 -12.05 6.16
C ALA A 8 -13.34 -12.97 7.20
N ASP A 9 -12.64 -13.14 8.32
CA ASP A 9 -13.32 -13.05 9.61
C ASP A 9 -13.16 -11.60 10.12
N VAL A 10 -13.68 -10.63 9.36
CA VAL A 10 -13.88 -9.28 9.87
C VAL A 10 -15.34 -9.22 10.26
N CYS A 11 -15.62 -9.10 11.55
CA CYS A 11 -17.00 -9.10 12.04
C CYS A 11 -17.78 -7.95 11.38
N ALA A 12 -19.05 -8.16 11.06
CA ALA A 12 -19.87 -7.14 10.37
C ALA A 12 -19.93 -5.83 11.17
N GLU A 13 -19.99 -5.92 12.51
CA GLU A 13 -19.89 -4.79 13.44
C GLU A 13 -18.52 -4.12 13.40
N CYS A 14 -17.44 -4.89 13.25
CA CYS A 14 -16.06 -4.41 13.13
C CYS A 14 -15.87 -3.66 11.80
N ASN A 15 -16.59 -4.06 10.75
CA ASN A 15 -16.55 -3.43 9.44
C ASN A 15 -17.52 -2.24 9.32
N ALA A 16 -18.59 -2.16 10.14
CA ALA A 16 -19.57 -1.06 10.30
C ALA A 16 -19.79 -0.15 9.07
N GLY A 17 -19.77 -0.70 7.86
CA GLY A 17 -19.75 0.05 6.59
C GLY A 17 -18.54 0.97 6.32
N TRP A 18 -17.57 1.15 7.23
CA TRP A 18 -16.50 2.13 7.05
C TRP A 18 -15.52 1.77 5.93
N MET A 19 -15.23 0.48 5.72
CA MET A 19 -14.49 0.08 4.51
C MET A 19 -15.33 0.22 3.26
N SER A 20 -16.64 -0.05 3.31
CA SER A 20 -17.54 0.10 2.16
C SER A 20 -17.65 1.55 1.70
N THR A 21 -17.84 2.51 2.60
CA THR A 21 -17.82 3.94 2.26
C THR A 21 -16.46 4.37 1.71
N LEU A 22 -15.37 3.91 2.34
CA LEU A 22 -14.02 4.22 1.86
C LEU A 22 -13.73 3.63 0.47
N GLU A 23 -14.22 2.42 0.18
CA GLU A 23 -14.11 1.79 -1.13
C GLU A 23 -14.91 2.56 -2.19
N VAL A 24 -16.10 3.05 -1.86
CA VAL A 24 -16.88 3.90 -2.78
C VAL A 24 -16.13 5.20 -3.08
N SER A 25 -15.67 5.92 -2.05
CA SER A 25 -14.89 7.16 -2.24
C SER A 25 -13.58 6.90 -3.00
N PHE A 26 -12.89 5.80 -2.69
CA PHE A 26 -11.69 5.38 -3.40
C PHE A 26 -11.99 5.11 -4.88
N ARG A 27 -13.07 4.40 -5.20
CA ARG A 27 -13.47 4.12 -6.58
C ARG A 27 -13.78 5.40 -7.34
N GLN A 28 -14.46 6.35 -6.71
CA GLN A 28 -14.74 7.65 -7.31
C GLN A 28 -13.44 8.42 -7.60
N ALA A 29 -12.54 8.52 -6.62
CA ALA A 29 -11.26 9.22 -6.80
C ALA A 29 -10.33 8.53 -7.82
N LEU A 30 -10.33 7.19 -7.86
CA LEU A 30 -9.44 6.41 -8.71
C LEU A 30 -9.97 6.24 -10.14
N PHE A 31 -11.26 5.96 -10.31
CA PHE A 31 -11.83 5.56 -11.59
C PHE A 31 -12.60 6.67 -12.31
N ALA A 32 -12.69 7.87 -11.74
CA ALA A 32 -13.08 9.06 -12.50
C ALA A 32 -12.11 9.25 -13.67
N ARG A 33 -12.56 8.98 -14.89
CA ARG A 33 -11.79 9.13 -16.13
C ARG A 33 -12.34 10.32 -16.92
N PRO A 34 -11.45 11.14 -17.53
CA PRO A 34 -9.98 11.10 -17.43
C PRO A 34 -9.47 11.62 -16.07
N ARG A 35 -8.40 11.01 -15.52
CA ARG A 35 -7.67 11.56 -14.37
C ARG A 35 -6.66 12.59 -14.87
N VAL A 36 -7.04 13.86 -14.81
CA VAL A 36 -6.24 15.00 -15.26
C VAL A 36 -6.26 16.12 -14.22
N GLY A 37 -5.17 16.87 -14.15
CA GLY A 37 -4.99 17.99 -13.26
C GLY A 37 -4.58 17.62 -11.85
N THR A 38 -4.86 18.54 -10.93
CA THR A 38 -4.50 18.43 -9.51
C THR A 38 -5.23 17.28 -8.85
N ILE A 39 -4.53 16.54 -7.98
CA ILE A 39 -5.11 15.57 -7.04
C ILE A 39 -5.55 16.37 -5.80
N PRO A 40 -6.87 16.58 -5.58
CA PRO A 40 -7.38 17.36 -4.45
C PRO A 40 -6.96 16.76 -3.11
N ALA A 41 -6.80 17.60 -2.08
CA ALA A 41 -6.46 17.13 -0.74
C ALA A 41 -7.42 16.05 -0.19
N PRO A 42 -8.75 16.15 -0.38
CA PRO A 42 -9.69 15.08 0.02
C PRO A 42 -9.42 13.73 -0.67
N ASP A 43 -9.06 13.75 -1.96
CA ASP A 43 -8.73 12.55 -2.71
C ASP A 43 -7.41 11.95 -2.25
N ARG A 44 -6.40 12.80 -1.95
CA ARG A 44 -5.14 12.35 -1.36
C ARG A 44 -5.38 11.62 -0.04
N VAL A 45 -6.23 12.16 0.83
CA VAL A 45 -6.61 11.51 2.10
C VAL A 45 -7.32 10.18 1.84
N THR A 46 -8.31 10.18 0.94
CA THR A 46 -9.08 8.98 0.60
C THR A 46 -8.18 7.86 0.08
N LEU A 47 -7.33 8.16 -0.89
CA LEU A 47 -6.37 7.23 -1.47
C LEU A 47 -5.38 6.72 -0.40
N SER A 48 -4.82 7.61 0.43
CA SER A 48 -3.90 7.21 1.49
C SER A 48 -4.53 6.29 2.53
N ARG A 49 -5.77 6.59 2.95
CA ARG A 49 -6.52 5.74 3.88
C ARG A 49 -6.76 4.37 3.28
N TRP A 50 -7.24 4.32 2.04
CA TRP A 50 -7.53 3.07 1.35
C TRP A 50 -6.27 2.21 1.23
N PHE A 51 -5.19 2.76 0.66
CA PHE A 51 -3.93 2.01 0.51
C PHE A 51 -3.38 1.52 1.84
N THR A 52 -3.42 2.35 2.89
CA THR A 52 -2.92 1.96 4.22
C THR A 52 -3.72 0.80 4.82
N LYS A 53 -5.05 0.90 4.77
CA LYS A 53 -5.94 -0.14 5.29
C LYS A 53 -5.73 -1.47 4.55
N THR A 54 -5.72 -1.42 3.22
CA THR A 54 -5.45 -2.59 2.39
C THR A 54 -4.06 -3.17 2.66
N ALA A 55 -3.03 -2.33 2.82
CA ALA A 55 -1.66 -2.78 3.08
C ALA A 55 -1.53 -3.49 4.43
N VAL A 56 -2.19 -2.99 5.47
CA VAL A 56 -2.21 -3.60 6.81
C VAL A 56 -2.96 -4.92 6.80
N LEU A 57 -4.11 -4.99 6.10
CA LEU A 57 -4.86 -6.24 5.93
C LEU A 57 -4.06 -7.28 5.14
N LEU A 58 -3.40 -6.88 4.05
CA LEU A 58 -2.51 -7.76 3.28
C LEU A 58 -1.33 -8.25 4.14
N ALA A 59 -0.69 -7.36 4.91
CA ALA A 59 0.39 -7.77 5.77
C ALA A 59 -0.05 -8.79 6.81
N HIS A 60 -1.18 -8.54 7.46
CA HIS A 60 -1.78 -9.47 8.42
C HIS A 60 -2.14 -10.82 7.80
N ALA A 61 -2.76 -10.82 6.61
CA ALA A 61 -3.11 -12.03 5.87
C ALA A 61 -1.89 -12.88 5.51
N HIS A 62 -0.71 -12.26 5.40
CA HIS A 62 0.56 -12.91 5.11
C HIS A 62 1.42 -13.18 6.36
N GLY A 63 0.85 -13.07 7.57
CA GLY A 63 1.54 -13.36 8.83
C GLY A 63 2.51 -12.28 9.30
N GLY A 64 2.59 -11.15 8.60
CA GLY A 64 3.49 -10.05 8.90
C GLY A 64 2.81 -8.88 9.62
N VAL A 65 3.62 -7.97 10.13
CA VAL A 65 3.16 -6.72 10.76
C VAL A 65 3.79 -5.54 10.04
N LEU A 66 2.96 -4.72 9.37
CA LEU A 66 3.40 -3.48 8.71
C LEU A 66 3.45 -2.29 9.68
N VAL A 67 2.52 -2.25 10.62
CA VAL A 67 2.40 -1.21 11.66
C VAL A 67 2.01 -1.86 12.98
N GLY A 68 2.52 -1.33 14.09
CA GLY A 68 2.24 -1.85 15.43
C GLY A 68 0.74 -1.87 15.79
N ALA A 69 0.37 -2.69 16.78
CA ALA A 69 -1.02 -2.88 17.20
C ALA A 69 -1.73 -1.57 17.62
N ALA A 70 -1.00 -0.64 18.26
CA ALA A 70 -1.50 0.68 18.64
C ALA A 70 -2.02 1.51 17.46
N HIS A 71 -1.47 1.30 16.25
CA HIS A 71 -1.89 2.02 15.05
C HIS A 71 -3.16 1.46 14.42
N ARG A 72 -3.61 0.24 14.77
CA ARG A 72 -4.81 -0.37 14.17
C ARG A 72 -6.08 0.42 14.49
N ALA A 73 -6.22 0.90 15.73
CA ALA A 73 -7.34 1.75 16.13
C ALA A 73 -7.30 3.12 15.43
N GLN A 74 -6.11 3.71 15.30
CA GLN A 74 -5.92 4.98 14.59
C GLN A 74 -6.20 4.86 13.09
N ILE A 75 -5.86 3.72 12.49
CA ILE A 75 -6.17 3.42 11.09
C ILE A 75 -7.67 3.35 10.87
N ALA A 76 -8.44 2.75 11.78
CA ALA A 76 -9.90 2.74 11.68
C ALA A 76 -10.44 4.18 11.62
N ALA A 77 -9.98 5.05 12.53
CA ALA A 77 -10.42 6.45 12.65
C ALA A 77 -9.91 7.36 11.51
N GLY A 78 -8.67 7.19 11.04
CA GLY A 78 -8.01 8.19 10.19
C GLY A 78 -6.73 7.66 9.52
N MET A 79 -5.73 8.54 9.39
CA MET A 79 -4.39 8.21 8.92
C MET A 79 -3.39 8.39 10.07
N PRO A 80 -2.58 7.37 10.39
CA PRO A 80 -1.50 7.53 11.37
C PRO A 80 -0.41 8.51 10.90
N ASP A 81 0.21 9.22 11.84
CA ASP A 81 1.30 10.18 11.57
C ASP A 81 2.66 9.51 11.33
N ASP A 82 2.78 8.25 11.74
CA ASP A 82 3.95 7.38 11.62
C ASP A 82 3.91 6.49 10.37
N VAL A 83 2.87 6.61 9.54
CA VAL A 83 2.77 5.94 8.24
C VAL A 83 3.10 6.94 7.13
N GLU A 84 3.72 6.46 6.06
CA GLU A 84 3.81 7.21 4.81
C GLU A 84 3.26 6.41 3.63
N VAL A 85 2.65 7.15 2.70
CA VAL A 85 2.08 6.60 1.47
C VAL A 85 2.69 7.33 0.30
N PHE A 86 3.25 6.58 -0.64
CA PHE A 86 3.78 7.09 -1.91
C PHE A 86 2.91 6.59 -3.05
N LEU A 87 2.72 7.42 -4.07
CA LEU A 87 1.91 7.12 -5.24
C LEU A 87 2.76 7.23 -6.51
N ALA A 88 2.64 6.23 -7.37
CA ALA A 88 3.32 6.17 -8.65
C ALA A 88 2.39 5.60 -9.73
N ARG A 89 2.85 5.62 -10.99
CA ARG A 89 2.17 5.01 -12.13
C ARG A 89 2.95 3.82 -12.68
N ARG A 90 2.25 2.89 -13.34
CA ARG A 90 2.82 1.79 -14.12
C ARG A 90 2.37 1.90 -15.58
N ARG A 91 3.32 1.88 -16.53
CA ARG A 91 3.06 2.05 -17.98
C ARG A 91 2.24 0.91 -18.60
N ARG A 92 2.34 -0.31 -18.07
CA ARG A 92 1.63 -1.51 -18.54
C ARG A 92 1.03 -2.22 -17.33
N PRO A 93 -0.14 -1.78 -16.86
CA PRO A 93 -0.75 -2.43 -15.72
C PRO A 93 -1.29 -3.81 -16.13
N PRO A 94 -0.97 -4.90 -15.41
CA PRO A 94 -1.81 -6.09 -15.43
C PRO A 94 -3.28 -5.70 -15.18
N GLN A 95 -4.22 -6.42 -15.80
CA GLN A 95 -5.67 -6.13 -15.68
C GLN A 95 -6.25 -6.49 -14.30
N HIS A 96 -5.47 -7.14 -13.43
CA HIS A 96 -5.88 -7.55 -12.10
C HIS A 96 -5.25 -6.67 -11.01
N LEU A 97 -5.89 -6.62 -9.84
CA LEU A 97 -5.26 -6.12 -8.62
C LEU A 97 -4.01 -6.96 -8.35
N ASP A 98 -2.86 -6.31 -8.20
CA ASP A 98 -1.56 -6.96 -7.97
C ASP A 98 -0.91 -6.35 -6.74
N PHE A 99 -0.15 -7.12 -5.97
CA PHE A 99 0.50 -6.64 -4.75
C PHE A 99 1.84 -7.32 -4.51
N ALA A 100 2.75 -6.61 -3.85
CA ALA A 100 4.08 -7.08 -3.49
C ALA A 100 4.47 -6.66 -2.08
N PHE A 101 5.33 -7.47 -1.49
CA PHE A 101 5.84 -7.32 -0.13
C PHE A 101 7.35 -7.12 -0.15
N ASP A 102 7.82 -6.21 0.70
CA ASP A 102 9.22 -6.09 1.10
C ASP A 102 9.29 -6.46 2.58
N VAL A 103 9.89 -7.62 2.88
CA VAL A 103 9.92 -8.21 4.24
C VAL A 103 11.31 -8.05 4.83
N THR A 104 11.40 -7.66 6.10
CA THR A 104 12.66 -7.76 6.86
C THR A 104 12.62 -9.08 7.63
N THR A 105 13.55 -9.98 7.35
CA THR A 105 13.70 -11.21 8.16
C THR A 105 14.50 -10.87 9.40
N ASP A 106 13.82 -10.54 10.50
CA ASP A 106 14.42 -10.54 11.82
C ASP A 106 13.71 -11.55 12.72
N ARG A 107 14.46 -12.17 13.65
CA ARG A 107 14.17 -13.51 14.21
C ARG A 107 12.90 -13.66 15.05
N ASP A 108 12.16 -12.61 15.31
CA ASP A 108 10.89 -12.65 16.05
C ASP A 108 9.85 -11.75 15.37
N ALA A 109 8.89 -12.41 14.69
CA ALA A 109 7.85 -11.84 13.81
C ALA A 109 8.36 -11.19 12.51
N ASP A 110 7.88 -11.67 11.36
CA ASP A 110 8.18 -11.11 10.04
C ASP A 110 7.71 -9.64 9.95
N ALA A 111 8.62 -8.72 10.28
CA ALA A 111 8.38 -7.29 10.21
C ALA A 111 8.34 -6.87 8.73
N MET A 112 7.14 -6.55 8.25
CA MET A 112 6.93 -6.10 6.88
C MET A 112 7.50 -4.69 6.74
N ARG A 113 8.52 -4.52 5.89
CA ARG A 113 9.16 -3.21 5.67
C ARG A 113 8.26 -2.28 4.87
N SER A 114 7.63 -2.80 3.82
CA SER A 114 6.66 -2.06 3.03
C SER A 114 5.72 -3.01 2.28
N VAL A 115 4.54 -2.49 1.93
CA VAL A 115 3.60 -3.16 1.04
C VAL A 115 3.32 -2.25 -0.14
N ALA A 116 3.30 -2.82 -1.33
CA ALA A 116 3.02 -2.09 -2.54
C ALA A 116 1.82 -2.73 -3.24
N ILE A 117 0.81 -1.91 -3.52
CA ILE A 117 -0.50 -2.33 -4.04
C ILE A 117 -0.70 -1.64 -5.37
N GLN A 118 -0.96 -2.41 -6.41
CA GLN A 118 -1.29 -1.90 -7.73
C GLN A 118 -2.78 -2.02 -8.01
N VAL A 119 -3.40 -0.90 -8.41
CA VAL A 119 -4.79 -0.85 -8.88
C VAL A 119 -4.85 -0.12 -10.23
N GLY A 120 -5.17 -0.86 -11.30
CA GLY A 120 -5.02 -0.33 -12.66
C GLY A 120 -3.58 0.13 -12.90
N ASP A 121 -3.42 1.36 -13.42
CA ASP A 121 -2.12 2.00 -13.65
C ASP A 121 -1.51 2.70 -12.44
N LEU A 122 -2.14 2.69 -11.26
CA LEU A 122 -1.55 3.28 -10.04
C LEU A 122 -0.90 2.22 -9.16
N VAL A 123 0.19 2.61 -8.51
CA VAL A 123 0.85 1.85 -7.44
C VAL A 123 0.90 2.71 -6.19
N GLY A 124 0.31 2.22 -5.09
CA GLY A 124 0.44 2.79 -3.76
C GLY A 124 1.45 1.99 -2.94
N HIS A 125 2.52 2.65 -2.48
CA HIS A 125 3.50 2.09 -1.55
C HIS A 125 3.20 2.59 -0.14
N VAL A 126 3.15 1.67 0.82
CA VAL A 126 2.84 1.95 2.24
C VAL A 126 3.95 1.40 3.11
N ALA A 127 4.44 2.19 4.06
CA ALA A 127 5.40 1.78 5.06
C ALA A 127 5.32 2.66 6.31
N ALA A 128 6.05 2.27 7.36
CA ALA A 128 6.41 3.17 8.44
C ALA A 128 7.21 4.38 7.90
N ARG A 129 7.03 5.54 8.52
CA ARG A 129 7.61 6.81 8.10
C ARG A 129 9.14 6.74 8.07
N GLY A 130 9.72 7.24 6.97
CA GLY A 130 11.17 7.26 6.75
C GLY A 130 11.71 6.01 6.04
N ARG A 131 10.85 5.06 5.67
CA ARG A 131 11.25 3.84 4.94
C ARG A 131 11.18 4.00 3.43
N LEU A 132 10.28 4.85 2.93
CA LEU A 132 10.09 5.13 1.51
C LEU A 132 10.95 6.32 1.07
N ALA A 133 11.24 6.32 -0.22
CA ALA A 133 12.09 7.28 -0.93
C ALA A 133 11.52 7.55 -2.32
N SER A 134 12.06 8.55 -3.03
CA SER A 134 11.58 9.00 -4.34
C SER A 134 11.43 7.89 -5.39
N ARG A 135 12.24 6.82 -5.32
CA ARG A 135 12.11 5.64 -6.19
C ARG A 135 10.77 4.89 -6.08
N HIS A 136 10.03 5.07 -4.98
CA HIS A 136 8.74 4.42 -4.73
C HIS A 136 7.56 5.29 -5.19
N GLY A 137 7.82 6.53 -5.63
CA GLY A 137 6.79 7.43 -6.12
C GLY A 137 6.89 8.83 -5.55
N THR A 138 5.77 9.54 -5.62
CA THR A 138 5.58 10.84 -4.99
C THR A 138 4.84 10.67 -3.68
N ARG A 139 5.31 11.32 -2.61
CA ARG A 139 4.67 11.24 -1.30
C ARG A 139 3.25 11.81 -1.34
N LEU A 140 2.27 10.96 -1.07
CA LEU A 140 0.87 11.31 -0.95
C LEU A 140 0.52 11.70 0.50
N TRP A 141 1.03 10.92 1.47
CA TRP A 141 0.87 11.11 2.91
C TRP A 141 2.21 11.01 3.65
N PRO A 142 2.46 11.80 4.71
CA PRO A 142 1.62 12.89 5.25
C PRO A 142 1.36 13.98 4.21
N LEU A 143 0.22 14.68 4.35
CA LEU A 143 -0.14 15.76 3.42
C LEU A 143 0.97 16.82 3.40
N ARG A 144 1.22 17.33 2.21
CA ARG A 144 2.15 18.41 1.95
C ARG A 144 1.40 19.52 1.25
N SER A 145 1.82 20.76 1.49
CA SER A 145 1.22 21.97 0.91
C SER A 145 1.40 22.10 -0.61
N HIS A 146 2.36 21.38 -1.20
CA HIS A 146 2.56 21.43 -2.65
C HIS A 146 1.42 20.73 -3.41
N THR A 147 1.12 21.28 -4.58
CA THR A 147 0.16 20.72 -5.53
C THR A 147 0.70 19.41 -6.11
N LEU A 148 -0.08 18.34 -6.03
CA LEU A 148 0.19 17.08 -6.74
C LEU A 148 -0.71 16.99 -7.97
N ARG A 149 -0.18 16.52 -9.09
CA ARG A 149 -0.94 16.34 -10.33
C ARG A 149 -0.85 14.90 -10.82
N TRP A 150 -1.92 14.42 -11.46
CA TRP A 150 -1.99 13.06 -11.99
C TRP A 150 -0.91 12.77 -13.04
N GLU A 151 -0.60 13.78 -13.86
CA GLU A 151 0.36 13.69 -14.97
C GLU A 151 1.81 13.70 -14.49
N THR A 152 2.07 14.26 -13.31
CA THR A 152 3.42 14.38 -12.73
C THR A 152 3.81 13.16 -11.90
N LEU A 153 2.91 12.20 -11.71
CA LEU A 153 3.23 10.98 -10.98
C LEU A 153 4.31 10.19 -11.72
N PRO A 154 5.41 9.81 -11.04
CA PRO A 154 6.50 9.09 -11.67
C PRO A 154 6.03 7.71 -12.13
N VAL A 155 6.56 7.26 -13.27
CA VAL A 155 6.36 5.89 -13.73
C VAL A 155 7.47 5.02 -13.14
N ILE A 156 7.09 3.98 -12.40
CA ILE A 156 8.03 3.03 -11.80
C ILE A 156 8.00 1.68 -12.54
N THR A 157 9.16 1.01 -12.55
CA THR A 157 9.39 -0.36 -13.03
C THR A 157 8.92 -1.39 -11.97
N PRO A 158 8.85 -2.71 -12.26
CA PRO A 158 7.98 -3.62 -11.52
C PRO A 158 8.27 -3.65 -10.02
N LEU A 159 7.20 -3.92 -9.28
CA LEU A 159 7.19 -4.19 -7.86
C LEU A 159 8.31 -5.18 -7.53
N ILE A 160 9.39 -4.69 -6.93
CA ILE A 160 10.48 -5.56 -6.50
C ILE A 160 9.96 -6.38 -5.32
N ILE A 161 9.58 -7.64 -5.59
CA ILE A 161 9.45 -8.66 -4.55
C ILE A 161 10.88 -8.99 -4.13
N ARG A 162 11.41 -8.28 -3.13
CA ARG A 162 12.61 -8.72 -2.43
C ARG A 162 12.16 -9.70 -1.37
N ARG A 163 12.17 -11.00 -1.71
CA ARG A 163 12.50 -12.01 -0.71
C ARG A 163 14.00 -11.92 -0.53
N ASP A 164 14.46 -11.52 0.65
CA ASP A 164 15.88 -11.48 1.01
C ASP A 164 16.42 -12.92 1.24
N ASP A 165 16.24 -13.78 0.24
CA ASP A 165 16.54 -15.22 0.31
C ASP A 165 17.51 -15.68 -0.78
N ASP A 166 18.33 -14.75 -1.31
CA ASP A 166 19.46 -15.10 -2.19
C ASP A 166 20.81 -15.06 -1.46
N ARG A 167 20.81 -15.47 -0.18
CA ARG A 167 22.05 -16.00 0.41
C ARG A 167 22.27 -17.38 -0.18
N ARG A 168 22.92 -17.43 -1.34
CA ARG A 168 23.60 -18.63 -1.83
C ARG A 168 24.45 -19.20 -0.72
N VAL A 169 23.96 -20.25 -0.07
CA VAL A 169 24.80 -21.15 0.72
C VAL A 169 25.71 -21.83 -0.29
N LYS A 170 26.96 -21.36 -0.39
CA LYS A 170 28.00 -22.14 -1.07
C LYS A 170 28.07 -23.50 -0.38
N PRO A 171 28.03 -24.62 -1.11
CA PRO A 171 28.35 -25.91 -0.50
C PRO A 171 29.80 -25.81 0.00
N ARG A 172 29.99 -25.95 1.32
CA ARG A 172 31.33 -26.22 1.86
C ARG A 172 31.68 -27.63 1.40
N GLY A 173 32.44 -27.70 0.31
CA GLY A 173 33.21 -28.89 -0.02
C GLY A 173 34.47 -28.91 0.84
N LEU A 174 34.59 -29.97 1.63
CA LEU A 174 35.77 -30.80 1.94
C LEU A 174 35.52 -31.51 3.27
#